data_AF-A0A4U9HKT9-F1
#
_entry.id   AF-A0A4U9HKT9-F1
#
_cell.length_a   1.000
_cell.length_b   1.000
_cell.length_c   1.000
_cell.angle_alpha   90.00
_cell.angle_beta   90.00
_cell.angle_gamma   90.00
#
_symmetry.space_group_name_H-M   'P 1'
#
loop_
_entity.id
_entity.type
_entity.pdbx_description
1 polymer ?
#
loop_
_entity_poly.entity_id
_entity_poly.type
_entity_poly.pdbx_seq_one_letter_code
_entity_poly.pdbx_strand_id
1 'polypeptide(L)'
;MGTGLLAAVGIKLPGLEFKNQRVEAAYRKELVYGEDDASRASPPTVRELFGAVRRNYFRLYFHYMYFNIARILYLQVDNVFGLFLLFPSIVAGTITLGLMTQITNVFGQVRGSFQYLISSWTTLVELNVYL
;
A
#
# COMPACT_ATOMS: atom_id res chain seq x y z
N MET A 1 15.36 3.60 -8.71
CA MET A 1 14.23 4.23 -9.43
C MET A 1 12.86 3.67 -9.00
N GLY A 2 12.72 2.39 -8.64
CA GLY A 2 11.43 1.81 -8.21
C GLY A 2 10.85 2.29 -6.88
N THR A 3 11.69 2.58 -5.88
CA THR A 3 11.27 3.02 -4.54
C THR A 3 10.53 4.38 -4.55
N GLY A 4 10.92 5.29 -5.45
CA GLY A 4 10.26 6.60 -5.58
C GLY A 4 8.85 6.50 -6.14
N LEU A 5 8.61 5.55 -7.06
CA LEU A 5 7.29 5.34 -7.67
C LEU A 5 6.27 4.86 -6.63
N LEU A 6 6.65 3.89 -5.80
CA LEU A 6 5.77 3.37 -4.74
C LEU A 6 5.56 4.37 -3.60
N ALA A 7 6.60 5.13 -3.22
CA ALA A 7 6.46 6.24 -2.28
C ALA A 7 5.48 7.31 -2.80
N ALA A 8 5.55 7.66 -4.09
CA ALA A 8 4.62 8.61 -4.71
C ALA A 8 3.18 8.08 -4.77
N VAL A 9 3.00 6.79 -5.06
CA VAL A 9 1.68 6.13 -5.12
C VAL A 9 1.05 5.99 -3.72
N GLY A 10 1.87 5.80 -2.69
CA GLY A 10 1.45 5.58 -1.30
C GLY A 10 1.30 6.84 -0.43
N ILE A 11 1.79 8.00 -0.87
CA ILE A 11 1.87 9.23 -0.04
C ILE A 11 0.51 9.73 0.49
N LYS A 12 -0.58 9.39 -0.19
CA LYS A 12 -1.95 9.80 0.20
C LYS A 12 -2.60 8.88 1.22
N LEU A 13 -2.08 7.66 1.43
CA LEU A 13 -2.70 6.67 2.31
C LEU A 13 -2.77 7.12 3.78
N PRO A 14 -1.70 7.65 4.42
CA PRO A 14 -1.77 8.08 5.82
C PRO A 14 -2.85 9.15 6.07
N GLY A 15 -2.97 10.13 5.15
CA GLY A 15 -3.95 11.19 5.26
C GLY A 15 -5.40 10.74 5.03
N LEU A 16 -5.61 9.62 4.32
CA LEU A 16 -6.93 9.01 4.17
C LEU A 16 -7.32 8.19 5.40
N GLU A 17 -6.37 7.45 5.97
CA GLU A 17 -6.59 6.67 7.18
C GLU A 17 -6.97 7.56 8.37
N PHE A 18 -6.27 8.69 8.54
CA PHE A 18 -6.61 9.68 9.57
C PHE A 18 -8.02 10.25 9.39
N LYS A 19 -8.42 10.55 8.14
CA LYS A 19 -9.80 10.99 7.84
C LYS A 19 -10.83 9.91 8.10
N ASN A 20 -10.48 8.65 7.84
CA ASN A 20 -11.35 7.50 8.11
C ASN A 20 -11.60 7.35 9.61
N GLN A 21 -10.54 7.34 10.41
CA GLN A 21 -10.64 7.28 11.88
C GLN A 21 -11.46 8.44 12.46
N ARG A 22 -11.28 9.66 11.96
CA ARG A 22 -12.07 10.82 12.43
C ARG A 22 -13.56 10.66 12.15
N VAL A 23 -13.92 10.16 10.96
CA VAL A 23 -15.33 9.95 10.59
C VAL A 23 -15.93 8.76 11.35
N GLU A 24 -15.16 7.70 11.56
CA GLU A 24 -15.57 6.56 12.37
C GLU A 24 -15.74 6.92 13.85
N ALA A 25 -14.85 7.73 14.41
CA ALA A 25 -14.96 8.21 15.80
C ALA A 25 -16.20 9.10 15.99
N ALA A 26 -16.52 9.97 15.03
CA ALA A 26 -17.74 10.77 15.07
C ALA A 26 -19.01 9.90 15.04
N TYR A 27 -19.02 8.88 14.18
CA TYR A 27 -20.12 7.91 14.13
C TYR A 27 -20.26 7.12 15.43
N ARG A 28 -19.17 6.58 15.97
CA ARG A 28 -19.16 5.85 17.26
C ARG A 28 -19.63 6.73 18.40
N LYS A 29 -19.21 8.00 18.45
CA LYS A 29 -19.62 8.96 19.48
C LYS A 29 -21.13 9.22 19.47
N GLU A 30 -21.72 9.39 18.29
CA GLU A 30 -23.17 9.59 18.12
C GLU A 30 -23.98 8.35 18.49
N LEU A 31 -23.47 7.14 18.22
CA LEU A 31 -24.09 5.90 18.67
C LEU A 31 -24.12 5.80 20.21
N VAL A 32 -23.01 6.15 20.88
CA VAL A 32 -22.94 6.16 22.36
C VAL A 32 -23.94 7.17 22.94
N TYR A 33 -24.04 8.37 22.37
CA TYR A 33 -25.06 9.34 22.82
C TYR A 33 -26.49 8.87 22.59
N GLY A 34 -26.73 8.05 21.56
CA GLY A 34 -28.01 7.40 21.33
C GLY A 34 -28.36 6.27 22.29
N GLU A 35 -27.33 5.59 22.81
CA GLU A 35 -27.48 4.58 23.86
C GLU A 35 -27.82 5.23 25.22
N ASP A 36 -27.14 6.32 25.56
CA ASP A 36 -27.31 7.01 26.85
C ASP A 36 -28.63 7.82 26.95
N ASP A 37 -29.18 8.31 25.83
CA ASP A 37 -30.38 9.14 25.82
C ASP A 37 -31.21 8.90 24.54
N ALA A 38 -32.38 8.26 24.69
CA ALA A 38 -33.29 7.94 23.59
C ALA A 38 -33.81 9.17 22.83
N SER A 39 -33.67 10.38 23.40
CA SER A 39 -34.03 11.64 22.74
C SER A 39 -32.90 12.26 21.90
N ARG A 40 -31.65 11.80 22.05
CA ARG A 40 -30.46 12.41 21.41
C ARG A 40 -29.90 11.68 20.20
N ALA A 41 -30.39 10.49 19.85
CA ALA A 41 -30.12 9.86 18.55
C ALA A 41 -31.17 10.25 17.50
N SER A 42 -31.06 11.45 16.93
CA SER A 42 -31.88 11.83 15.78
C SER A 42 -31.60 10.88 14.60
N PRO A 43 -32.57 10.07 14.13
CA PRO A 43 -32.37 9.08 13.06
C PRO A 43 -31.75 9.62 11.74
N PRO A 44 -31.98 10.88 11.33
CA PRO A 44 -31.34 11.46 10.14
C PRO A 44 -29.80 11.52 10.25
N THR A 45 -29.28 11.85 11.44
CA THR A 45 -27.85 12.12 11.68
C THR A 45 -27.01 10.86 11.59
N VAL A 46 -27.49 9.75 12.17
CA VAL A 46 -26.82 8.45 12.15
C VAL A 46 -26.72 7.91 10.71
N ARG A 47 -27.76 8.08 9.90
CA ARG A 47 -27.79 7.63 8.51
C ARG A 47 -26.83 8.44 7.62
N GLU A 48 -26.71 9.74 7.87
CA GLU A 48 -25.74 10.60 7.18
C GLU A 48 -24.30 10.24 7.55
N LEU A 49 -24.02 10.06 8.85
CA LEU A 49 -22.70 9.66 9.35
C LEU A 49 -22.29 8.29 8.80
N PHE A 50 -23.20 7.32 8.78
CA PHE A 50 -22.94 6.02 8.16
C PHE A 50 -22.63 6.16 6.66
N GLY A 51 -23.35 7.03 5.95
CA GLY A 51 -23.06 7.35 4.54
C GLY A 51 -21.68 8.00 4.35
N ALA A 52 -21.22 8.81 5.31
CA ALA A 52 -19.88 9.38 5.30
C ALA A 52 -18.80 8.33 5.57
N VAL A 53 -19.00 7.45 6.57
CA VAL A 53 -18.12 6.31 6.88
C VAL A 53 -17.97 5.44 5.62
N ARG A 54 -19.09 5.01 5.03
CA ARG A 54 -19.09 4.17 3.83
C ARG A 54 -18.29 4.80 2.69
N ARG A 55 -18.54 6.08 2.37
CA ARG A 55 -17.81 6.78 1.29
C ARG A 55 -16.31 6.87 1.56
N ASN A 56 -15.90 7.10 2.80
CA ASN A 56 -14.49 7.12 3.19
C ASN A 56 -13.85 5.73 3.06
N TYR A 57 -14.51 4.68 3.55
CA TYR A 57 -14.04 3.30 3.41
C TYR A 57 -13.85 2.90 1.94
N PHE A 58 -14.79 3.23 1.05
CA PHE A 58 -14.65 2.94 -0.38
C PHE A 58 -13.45 3.67 -1.00
N ARG A 59 -13.25 4.95 -0.64
CA ARG A 59 -12.09 5.73 -1.12
C ARG A 59 -10.79 5.11 -0.61
N LEU A 60 -10.74 4.72 0.67
CA LEU A 60 -9.59 4.07 1.29
C LEU A 60 -9.27 2.76 0.59
N TYR A 61 -10.27 1.88 0.45
CA TYR A 61 -10.14 0.58 -0.21
C TYR A 61 -9.62 0.72 -1.63
N PHE A 62 -10.14 1.67 -2.41
CA PHE A 62 -9.65 1.93 -3.76
C PHE A 62 -8.16 2.30 -3.78
N HIS A 63 -7.70 3.09 -2.80
CA HIS A 63 -6.30 3.46 -2.69
C HIS A 63 -5.39 2.29 -2.33
N TYR A 64 -5.82 1.45 -1.40
CA TYR A 64 -5.12 0.21 -1.07
C TYR A 64 -5.10 -0.78 -2.24
N MET A 65 -6.18 -0.87 -3.02
CA MET A 65 -6.29 -1.79 -4.15
C MET A 65 -5.29 -1.44 -5.25
N TYR A 66 -5.29 -0.19 -5.76
CA TYR A 66 -4.35 0.17 -6.82
C TYR A 66 -2.89 0.12 -6.32
N PHE A 67 -2.65 0.48 -5.04
CA PHE A 67 -1.31 0.39 -4.44
C PHE A 67 -0.83 -1.05 -4.43
N ASN A 68 -1.68 -1.99 -4.00
CA ASN A 68 -1.35 -3.42 -4.00
C ASN A 68 -1.12 -3.96 -5.40
N ILE A 69 -1.93 -3.57 -6.38
CA ILE A 69 -1.72 -3.96 -7.79
C ILE A 69 -0.37 -3.45 -8.27
N ALA A 70 -0.06 -2.17 -8.07
CA ALA A 70 1.22 -1.58 -8.45
C ALA A 70 2.40 -2.25 -7.74
N ARG A 71 2.26 -2.55 -6.44
CA ARG A 71 3.26 -3.26 -5.63
C ARG A 71 3.51 -4.67 -6.17
N ILE A 72 2.47 -5.44 -6.46
CA ILE A 72 2.60 -6.80 -6.99
C ILE A 72 3.24 -6.76 -8.37
N LEU A 73 2.77 -5.88 -9.26
CA LEU A 73 3.36 -5.71 -10.59
C LEU A 73 4.84 -5.34 -10.51
N TYR A 74 5.20 -4.42 -9.61
CA TYR A 74 6.59 -4.07 -9.37
C TYR A 74 7.42 -5.30 -8.98
N LEU A 75 6.96 -6.09 -8.00
CA LEU A 75 7.68 -7.30 -7.56
C LEU A 75 7.80 -8.35 -8.66
N GLN A 76 6.77 -8.53 -9.49
CA GLN A 76 6.78 -9.47 -10.61
C GLN A 76 7.74 -9.03 -11.72
N VAL A 77 7.72 -7.76 -12.12
CA VAL A 77 8.64 -7.20 -13.12
C VAL A 77 10.07 -7.25 -12.61
N ASP A 78 10.26 -6.94 -11.33
CA ASP A 78 11.53 -7.05 -10.67
C ASP A 78 12.05 -8.47 -10.93
N ASN A 79 11.38 -9.56 -10.52
CA ASN A 79 11.87 -10.96 -10.67
C ASN A 79 12.52 -11.34 -12.02
N VAL A 80 12.10 -10.74 -13.13
CA VAL A 80 12.65 -11.02 -14.47
C VAL A 80 13.63 -9.96 -14.97
N PHE A 81 13.71 -8.80 -14.33
CA PHE A 81 14.50 -7.65 -14.76
C PHE A 81 15.99 -7.98 -14.95
N GLY A 82 16.59 -8.69 -13.99
CA GLY A 82 18.02 -9.07 -14.07
C GLY A 82 18.33 -9.98 -15.27
N LEU A 83 17.45 -10.94 -15.55
CA LEU A 83 17.60 -11.82 -16.70
C LEU A 83 17.37 -11.07 -18.02
N PHE A 84 16.40 -10.16 -18.06
CA PHE A 84 16.12 -9.32 -19.22
C PHE A 84 17.32 -8.43 -19.58
N LEU A 85 18.01 -7.89 -18.57
CA LEU A 85 19.20 -7.06 -18.75
C LEU A 85 20.41 -7.87 -19.26
N LEU A 86 20.52 -9.14 -18.83
CA LEU A 86 21.55 -10.07 -19.28
C LEU A 86 21.25 -10.72 -20.63
N PHE A 87 19.99 -10.66 -21.09
CA PHE A 87 19.52 -11.35 -22.29
C PHE A 87 20.41 -11.12 -23.53
N PRO A 88 20.84 -9.89 -23.88
CA PRO A 88 21.71 -9.67 -25.04
C PRO A 88 23.05 -10.42 -24.96
N SER A 89 23.66 -10.46 -23.77
CA SER A 89 24.95 -11.12 -23.57
C SER A 89 24.82 -12.64 -23.52
N ILE A 90 23.67 -13.16 -23.07
CA ILE A 90 23.33 -14.58 -23.12
C ILE A 90 23.19 -15.04 -24.58
N VAL A 91 22.40 -14.33 -25.39
CA VAL A 91 22.18 -14.73 -26.81
C VAL A 91 23.43 -14.53 -27.67
N ALA A 92 24.29 -13.55 -27.33
CA ALA A 92 25.57 -13.36 -27.98
C ALA A 92 26.64 -14.38 -27.55
N GLY A 93 26.37 -15.22 -26.54
CA GLY A 93 27.32 -16.19 -26.00
C GLY A 93 28.55 -15.56 -25.35
N THR A 94 28.47 -14.28 -24.96
CA THR A 94 29.62 -13.52 -24.43
C THR A 94 29.82 -13.70 -22.92
N ILE A 95 28.88 -14.37 -22.24
CA ILE A 95 28.96 -14.66 -20.80
C ILE A 95 28.90 -16.16 -20.54
N THR A 96 29.65 -16.60 -19.54
CA THR A 96 29.58 -17.98 -19.06
C THR A 96 28.42 -18.15 -18.06
N LEU A 97 27.94 -19.39 -17.89
CA LEU A 97 26.92 -19.71 -16.89
C LEU A 97 27.35 -19.30 -15.46
N GLY A 98 28.63 -19.49 -15.13
CA GLY A 98 29.17 -19.08 -13.82
C GLY A 98 29.09 -17.58 -13.59
N LEU A 99 29.47 -16.78 -14.59
CA LEU A 99 29.39 -15.32 -14.51
C LEU A 99 27.94 -14.84 -14.43
N MET A 100 27.04 -15.45 -15.21
CA MET A 100 25.60 -15.17 -15.15
C MET A 100 25.06 -15.36 -13.73
N THR A 101 25.33 -16.52 -13.11
CA THR A 101 24.89 -16.83 -11.74
C THR A 101 25.43 -15.83 -10.71
N GLN A 102 26.69 -15.44 -10.83
CA GLN A 102 27.29 -14.44 -9.94
C GLN A 102 26.57 -13.09 -10.06
N ILE A 103 26.34 -12.62 -11.29
CA ILE A 103 25.66 -11.35 -11.53
C ILE A 103 24.23 -11.42 -10.98
N THR A 104 23.47 -12.48 -11.28
CA THR A 104 22.09 -12.61 -10.78
C THR A 104 22.01 -12.65 -9.26
N ASN A 105 22.99 -13.27 -8.59
CA ASN A 105 23.04 -13.32 -7.11
C ASN A 105 23.28 -11.93 -6.50
N VAL A 106 24.22 -11.17 -7.06
CA VAL A 106 24.52 -9.80 -6.60
C VAL A 106 23.31 -8.89 -6.81
N PHE A 107 22.68 -8.95 -8.00
CA PHE A 107 21.44 -8.23 -8.25
C PHE A 107 20.34 -8.63 -7.27
N GLY A 108 20.19 -9.93 -6.98
CA GLY A 108 19.24 -10.46 -6.03
C GLY A 108 19.40 -9.86 -4.63
N GLN A 109 20.63 -9.74 -4.12
CA GLN A 109 20.89 -9.12 -2.82
C GLN A 109 20.46 -7.64 -2.79
N VAL A 110 20.86 -6.85 -3.79
CA VAL A 110 20.53 -5.42 -3.88
C VAL A 110 19.03 -5.21 -3.98
N ARG A 111 18.35 -6.00 -4.82
CA ARG A 111 16.89 -5.97 -4.94
C ARG A 111 16.20 -6.33 -3.65
N GLY A 112 16.67 -7.35 -2.94
CA GLY A 112 16.06 -7.79 -1.67
C GLY A 112 15.94 -6.63 -0.67
N SER A 113 16.96 -5.78 -0.58
CA SER A 113 16.91 -4.57 0.25
C SER A 113 15.83 -3.57 -0.20
N PHE A 114 15.64 -3.36 -1.50
CA PHE A 114 14.56 -2.50 -2.02
C PHE A 114 13.18 -3.12 -1.86
N GLN A 115 13.05 -4.43 -2.08
CA GLN A 115 11.80 -5.17 -1.90
C GLN A 115 11.32 -5.09 -0.45
N TYR A 116 12.23 -5.18 0.53
CA TYR A 116 11.90 -5.05 1.95
C TYR A 116 11.19 -3.72 2.26
N LEU A 117 11.70 -2.60 1.73
CA LEU A 117 11.13 -1.28 1.96
C LEU A 117 9.71 -1.18 1.34
N ILE A 118 9.53 -1.79 0.18
CA ILE A 118 8.26 -1.83 -0.56
C ILE A 118 7.25 -2.76 0.11
N SER A 119 7.69 -3.89 0.65
CA SER A 119 6.82 -4.83 1.35
C SER A 119 6.33 -4.29 2.67
N SER A 120 7.16 -3.52 3.36
CA SER A 120 6.87 -2.98 4.68
C SER A 120 6.08 -1.67 4.64
N TRP A 121 5.89 -1.05 3.47
CA TRP A 121 5.23 0.26 3.33
C TRP A 121 3.83 0.30 3.95
N THR A 122 3.00 -0.72 3.69
CA THR A 122 1.64 -0.79 4.23
C THR A 122 1.63 -0.81 5.75
N THR A 123 2.51 -1.62 6.34
CA THR A 123 2.71 -1.71 7.79
C THR A 123 3.20 -0.39 8.37
N LEU A 124 4.13 0.28 7.69
CA LEU A 124 4.61 1.60 8.12
C LEU A 124 3.50 2.65 8.09
N VAL A 125 2.66 2.67 7.07
CA VAL A 125 1.52 3.60 6.98
C VAL A 125 0.54 3.36 8.12
N GLU A 126 0.20 2.11 8.41
CA GLU A 126 -0.69 1.76 9.52
C GLU A 126 -0.09 2.20 10.86
N LEU A 127 1.18 1.90 11.13
CA LEU A 127 1.85 2.29 12.38
C LEU A 127 1.90 3.81 12.59
N ASN A 128 2.15 4.60 11.54
CA ASN A 128 2.19 6.07 11.62
C ASN A 128 0.83 6.70 11.96
N VAL A 129 -0.27 5.95 11.87
CA VAL A 129 -1.60 6.44 12.23
C VAL A 129 -1.91 6.11 13.71
N TYR A 130 -1.30 5.06 14.25
CA TYR A 130 -1.48 4.65 15.65
C TYR A 130 -0.50 5.33 16.63
N LEU A 131 0.62 5.85 16.12
CA LEU A 131 1.62 6.63 16.87
C LEU A 131 1.32 8.13 16.80
#